data_AF-A0A345R1T3-F1
#
_entry.id   AF-A0A345R1T3-F1
#
_cell.length_a   1.000
_cell.length_b   1.000
_cell.length_c   1.000
_cell.angle_alpha   90.00
_cell.angle_beta   90.00
_cell.angle_gamma   90.00
#
_symmetry.space_group_name_H-M   'P 1'
#
loop_
_entity.id
_entity.type
_entity.pdbx_description
1 polymer ?
#
loop_
_entity_poly.entity_id
_entity_poly.type
_entity_poly.pdbx_seq_one_letter_code
_entity_poly.pdbx_strand_id
1 'polypeptide(L)'
;MPKSDPFGFDMSVSSSKKKNPRGRRGMSGASETSQRVCSHEGCEEPGKYRAPKAPDVLDDYFWFCQKHVREYNLKWNFFDGTTEAELNAQQSKDKVWERTTKPLGDPEARAWARLGIEDPHQVLGKNATQNPGKGPAAGRRLPPTERRALEILEAKDTWTKPEVRKAYKALIKVLHPDMNGGDRSQEEQLQLVVWAWDQLKGSRNFKD
;
A
#
# COMPACT_ATOMS: atom_id res chain seq x y z
N MET A 1 -15.83 0.82 -55.56
CA MET A 1 -14.93 0.12 -56.49
C MET A 1 -14.30 -1.05 -55.75
N PRO A 2 -14.48 -2.31 -56.19
CA PRO A 2 -13.75 -3.43 -55.60
C PRO A 2 -12.26 -3.27 -55.93
N LYS A 3 -11.41 -3.16 -54.91
CA LYS A 3 -9.95 -3.23 -55.11
C LYS A 3 -9.63 -4.69 -55.39
N SER A 4 -9.35 -5.00 -56.66
CA SER A 4 -8.87 -6.31 -57.09
C SER A 4 -7.42 -6.47 -56.63
N ASP A 5 -7.25 -7.06 -55.45
CA ASP A 5 -5.95 -7.51 -54.98
C ASP A 5 -5.48 -8.68 -55.88
N PRO A 6 -4.31 -8.61 -56.54
CA PRO A 6 -3.86 -9.60 -57.53
C PRO A 6 -3.70 -11.03 -56.99
N PHE A 7 -3.76 -11.20 -55.67
CA PHE A 7 -3.67 -12.50 -55.00
C PHE A 7 -5.03 -13.10 -54.59
N GLY A 8 -6.15 -12.46 -54.93
CA GLY A 8 -7.49 -12.99 -54.67
C GLY A 8 -7.91 -13.02 -53.19
N PHE A 9 -7.18 -12.35 -52.30
CA PHE A 9 -7.52 -12.28 -50.88
C PHE A 9 -8.50 -11.13 -50.62
N ASP A 10 -9.74 -11.48 -50.26
CA ASP A 10 -10.72 -10.49 -49.78
C ASP A 10 -10.41 -10.08 -48.33
N MET A 11 -9.59 -9.04 -48.18
CA MET A 11 -9.23 -8.40 -46.91
C MET A 11 -10.33 -7.48 -46.35
N SER A 12 -11.55 -7.50 -46.89
CA SER A 12 -12.62 -6.65 -46.36
C SER A 12 -12.93 -6.96 -44.89
N VAL A 13 -13.22 -5.91 -44.13
CA VAL A 13 -13.67 -6.02 -42.73
C VAL A 13 -14.94 -6.89 -42.62
N SER A 14 -15.76 -6.94 -43.68
CA SER A 14 -16.93 -7.81 -43.80
C SER A 14 -16.58 -9.29 -43.94
N SER A 15 -15.65 -9.65 -44.84
CA SER A 15 -15.16 -11.03 -45.03
C SER A 15 -14.49 -11.56 -43.77
N SER A 16 -13.59 -10.77 -43.18
CA SER A 16 -12.90 -11.12 -41.94
C SER A 16 -13.85 -11.27 -40.75
N LYS A 17 -14.86 -10.40 -40.59
CA LYS A 17 -15.90 -10.55 -39.56
C LYS A 17 -16.74 -11.81 -39.76
N LYS A 18 -17.05 -12.20 -41.01
CA LYS A 18 -17.82 -13.42 -41.33
C LYS A 18 -17.05 -14.70 -41.05
N LYS A 19 -15.72 -14.68 -41.26
CA LYS A 19 -14.82 -15.81 -40.99
C LYS A 19 -14.38 -15.92 -39.53
N ASN A 20 -14.68 -14.94 -38.68
CA ASN A 20 -14.27 -14.96 -37.29
C ASN A 20 -15.18 -15.89 -36.47
N PRO A 21 -14.69 -17.03 -35.95
CA PRO A 21 -15.49 -17.94 -35.11
C PRO A 21 -15.87 -17.32 -33.76
N ARG A 22 -15.32 -16.14 -33.44
CA ARG A 22 -15.65 -15.35 -32.24
C ARG A 22 -16.59 -14.17 -32.52
N GLY A 23 -17.31 -14.19 -33.65
CA GLY A 23 -18.39 -13.23 -33.92
C GLY A 23 -19.35 -13.14 -32.73
N ARG A 24 -19.86 -11.92 -32.45
CA ARG A 24 -20.75 -11.61 -31.31
C ARG A 24 -21.75 -12.75 -31.11
N ARG A 25 -21.53 -13.59 -30.09
CA ARG A 25 -22.55 -14.52 -29.63
C ARG A 25 -23.74 -13.65 -29.27
N GLY A 26 -24.88 -13.91 -29.90
CA GLY A 26 -26.12 -13.24 -29.51
C GLY A 26 -26.30 -13.37 -28.01
N MET A 27 -26.97 -12.40 -27.39
CA MET A 27 -27.25 -12.37 -25.94
C MET A 27 -27.89 -13.67 -25.41
N SER A 28 -28.41 -14.51 -26.30
CA SER A 28 -29.01 -15.81 -26.02
C SER A 28 -28.00 -16.94 -25.74
N GLY A 29 -26.70 -16.80 -26.01
CA GLY A 29 -25.71 -17.86 -25.76
C GLY A 29 -25.89 -19.14 -26.61
N ALA A 30 -26.80 -19.13 -27.59
CA ALA A 30 -27.07 -20.25 -28.48
C ALA A 30 -25.98 -20.39 -29.55
N SER A 31 -25.56 -21.62 -29.84
CA SER A 31 -24.78 -21.94 -31.04
C SER A 31 -25.74 -22.28 -32.17
N GLU A 32 -25.87 -21.39 -33.14
CA GLU A 32 -26.72 -21.63 -34.31
C GLU A 32 -26.15 -22.72 -35.25
N THR A 33 -24.85 -23.01 -35.12
CA THR A 33 -24.12 -23.96 -35.96
C THR A 33 -24.06 -25.39 -35.42
N SER A 34 -24.61 -25.66 -34.23
CA SER A 34 -24.55 -26.99 -33.63
C SER A 34 -25.58 -27.94 -34.26
N GLN A 35 -25.10 -29.05 -34.82
CA GLN A 35 -25.91 -30.15 -35.36
C GLN A 35 -26.16 -31.28 -34.33
N ARG A 36 -25.85 -31.05 -33.05
CA ARG A 36 -25.92 -32.07 -31.99
C ARG A 36 -27.38 -32.23 -31.51
N VAL A 37 -27.71 -33.43 -31.05
CA VAL A 37 -28.98 -33.74 -30.38
C VAL A 37 -28.89 -33.36 -28.90
N CYS A 38 -30.01 -33.03 -28.28
CA CYS A 38 -30.11 -32.81 -26.84
C CYS A 38 -29.59 -34.04 -26.06
N SER A 39 -28.78 -33.80 -25.03
CA SER A 39 -28.20 -34.86 -24.17
C SER A 39 -29.15 -35.31 -23.05
N HIS A 40 -30.38 -34.78 -23.01
CA HIS A 40 -31.39 -35.17 -22.02
C HIS A 40 -32.10 -36.44 -22.47
N GLU A 41 -32.36 -37.36 -21.55
CA GLU A 41 -32.99 -38.65 -21.84
C GLU A 41 -34.35 -38.45 -22.51
N GLY A 42 -34.56 -39.10 -23.66
CA GLY A 42 -35.83 -39.04 -24.40
C GLY A 42 -36.08 -37.74 -25.17
N CYS A 43 -35.10 -36.84 -25.32
CA CYS A 43 -35.26 -35.59 -26.08
C CYS A 43 -34.48 -35.60 -27.41
N GLU A 44 -35.19 -35.45 -28.53
CA GLU A 44 -34.60 -35.37 -29.88
C GLU A 44 -34.48 -33.93 -30.42
N GLU A 45 -34.76 -32.92 -29.60
CA GLU A 45 -34.62 -31.52 -29.99
C GLU A 45 -33.14 -31.15 -30.28
N PRO A 46 -32.87 -30.15 -31.13
CA PRO A 46 -31.50 -29.72 -31.42
C PRO A 46 -30.82 -29.10 -30.19
N GLY A 47 -29.65 -29.63 -29.84
CA GLY A 47 -28.80 -29.18 -28.73
C GLY A 47 -28.03 -27.91 -29.11
N LYS A 48 -28.64 -26.74 -28.91
CA LYS A 48 -28.07 -25.42 -29.24
C LYS A 48 -27.31 -24.76 -28.09
N TYR A 49 -27.47 -25.27 -26.87
CA TYR A 49 -26.91 -24.65 -25.68
C TYR A 49 -25.92 -25.60 -25.02
N ARG A 50 -24.78 -25.06 -24.63
CA ARG A 50 -23.73 -25.80 -23.93
C ARG A 50 -23.87 -25.62 -22.41
N ALA A 51 -23.70 -26.70 -21.67
CA ALA A 51 -23.66 -26.69 -20.20
C ALA A 51 -22.42 -27.45 -19.70
N PRO A 52 -21.67 -26.96 -18.71
CA PRO A 52 -20.51 -27.67 -18.15
C PRO A 52 -20.94 -28.97 -17.47
N LYS A 53 -20.19 -30.07 -17.63
CA LYS A 53 -20.53 -31.34 -16.93
C LYS A 53 -20.17 -31.31 -15.44
N ALA A 54 -19.03 -30.72 -15.11
CA ALA A 54 -18.50 -30.61 -13.76
C ALA A 54 -17.88 -29.22 -13.56
N PRO A 55 -17.86 -28.66 -12.33
CA PRO A 55 -17.16 -27.41 -12.02
C PRO A 55 -15.67 -27.46 -12.38
N ASP A 56 -15.03 -28.61 -12.12
CA ASP A 56 -13.59 -28.80 -12.26
C ASP A 56 -13.16 -29.20 -13.68
N VAL A 57 -14.05 -29.79 -14.48
CA VAL A 57 -13.74 -30.27 -15.83
C VAL A 57 -14.13 -29.21 -16.86
N LEU A 58 -13.18 -28.36 -17.21
CA LEU A 58 -13.38 -27.18 -18.06
C LEU A 58 -13.68 -27.50 -19.54
N ASP A 59 -13.29 -28.67 -20.01
CA ASP A 59 -13.34 -29.01 -21.45
C ASP A 59 -14.55 -29.87 -21.83
N ASP A 60 -15.29 -30.39 -20.85
CA ASP A 60 -16.42 -31.27 -21.06
C ASP A 60 -17.76 -30.53 -20.95
N TYR A 61 -18.56 -30.62 -22.02
CA TYR A 61 -19.86 -29.95 -22.10
C TYR A 61 -20.98 -30.89 -22.55
N PHE A 62 -22.14 -30.79 -21.92
CA PHE A 62 -23.40 -31.30 -22.43
C PHE A 62 -24.03 -30.31 -23.41
N TRP A 63 -24.78 -30.84 -24.38
CA TRP A 63 -25.50 -30.06 -25.37
C TRP A 63 -26.98 -30.27 -25.19
N PHE A 64 -27.73 -29.21 -24.98
CA PHE A 64 -29.12 -29.26 -24.57
C PHE A 64 -29.98 -28.29 -25.40
N CYS A 65 -31.28 -28.57 -25.44
CA CYS A 65 -32.27 -27.63 -25.97
C CYS A 65 -32.57 -26.52 -24.94
N GLN A 66 -33.39 -25.54 -25.33
CA GLN A 66 -33.68 -24.38 -24.48
C GLN A 66 -34.36 -24.75 -23.16
N LYS A 67 -35.25 -25.74 -23.17
CA LYS A 67 -36.00 -26.18 -21.98
C LYS A 67 -35.07 -26.86 -20.98
N HIS A 68 -34.32 -27.87 -21.44
CA HIS A 68 -33.44 -28.65 -20.57
C HIS A 68 -32.24 -27.86 -20.04
N VAL A 69 -31.74 -26.84 -20.76
CA VAL A 69 -30.71 -25.94 -20.17
C VAL A 69 -31.25 -25.12 -19.03
N ARG A 70 -32.51 -24.67 -19.08
CA ARG A 70 -33.10 -23.93 -17.96
C ARG A 70 -33.19 -24.82 -16.73
N GLU A 71 -33.65 -26.05 -16.90
CA GLU A 71 -33.72 -27.04 -15.81
C GLU A 71 -32.34 -27.39 -15.27
N TYR A 72 -31.35 -27.55 -16.15
CA TYR A 72 -29.96 -27.80 -15.76
C TYR A 72 -29.40 -26.64 -14.95
N ASN A 73 -29.53 -25.41 -15.43
CA ASN A 73 -29.02 -24.21 -14.74
C ASN A 73 -29.72 -23.97 -13.40
N LEU A 74 -31.01 -24.33 -13.28
CA LEU A 74 -31.75 -24.27 -12.02
C LEU A 74 -31.21 -25.26 -10.97
N LYS A 75 -30.75 -26.44 -11.42
CA LYS A 75 -30.17 -27.46 -10.54
C LYS A 75 -28.67 -27.27 -10.32
N TRP A 76 -28.00 -26.50 -11.17
CA TRP A 76 -26.56 -26.34 -11.14
C TRP A 76 -26.10 -25.49 -9.95
N ASN A 77 -25.32 -26.09 -9.06
CA ASN A 77 -24.63 -25.40 -7.99
C ASN A 77 -23.12 -25.66 -8.11
N PHE A 78 -22.33 -24.60 -8.29
CA PHE A 78 -20.88 -24.69 -8.42
C PHE A 78 -20.20 -25.22 -7.14
N PHE A 79 -20.82 -24.96 -5.98
CA PHE A 79 -20.27 -25.30 -4.66
C PHE A 79 -20.84 -26.59 -4.07
N ASP A 80 -21.59 -27.36 -4.86
CA ASP A 80 -22.12 -28.64 -4.39
C ASP A 80 -20.97 -29.61 -4.07
N GLY A 81 -20.92 -30.10 -2.83
CA GLY A 81 -19.82 -30.93 -2.33
C GLY A 81 -18.58 -30.21 -1.80
N THR A 82 -18.55 -28.86 -1.79
CA THR A 82 -17.44 -28.11 -1.18
C THR A 82 -17.60 -27.99 0.33
N THR A 83 -16.48 -28.08 1.06
CA THR A 83 -16.46 -27.89 2.51
C THR A 83 -16.56 -26.41 2.87
N GLU A 84 -17.03 -26.11 4.08
CA GLU A 84 -17.09 -24.73 4.58
C GLU A 84 -15.71 -24.04 4.60
N ALA A 85 -14.65 -24.81 4.85
CA ALA A 85 -13.28 -24.31 4.80
C ALA A 85 -12.86 -23.87 3.37
N GLU A 86 -13.21 -24.66 2.36
CA GLU A 86 -12.93 -24.34 0.95
C GLU A 86 -13.76 -23.14 0.47
N LEU A 87 -15.01 -23.03 0.91
CA LEU A 87 -15.86 -21.87 0.66
C LEU A 87 -15.25 -20.60 1.25
N ASN A 88 -14.81 -20.64 2.50
CA ASN A 88 -14.15 -19.52 3.16
C ASN A 88 -12.82 -19.16 2.48
N ALA A 89 -12.06 -20.16 2.04
CA ALA A 89 -10.83 -19.94 1.29
C ALA A 89 -11.12 -19.25 -0.06
N GLN A 90 -12.15 -19.69 -0.79
CA GLN A 90 -12.51 -19.07 -2.07
C GLN A 90 -13.02 -17.63 -1.87
N GLN A 91 -13.89 -17.39 -0.87
CA GLN A 91 -14.29 -16.04 -0.49
C GLN A 91 -13.10 -15.13 -0.14
N SER A 92 -12.08 -15.68 0.53
CA SER A 92 -10.87 -14.92 0.87
C SER A 92 -10.03 -14.55 -0.37
N LYS A 93 -9.95 -15.45 -1.36
CA LYS A 93 -9.26 -15.20 -2.63
C LYS A 93 -10.02 -14.19 -3.49
N ASP A 94 -11.34 -14.30 -3.54
CA ASP A 94 -12.21 -13.41 -4.32
C ASP A 94 -12.09 -11.95 -3.87
N LYS A 95 -11.87 -11.69 -2.57
CA LYS A 95 -11.60 -10.33 -2.05
C LYS A 95 -10.44 -9.64 -2.76
N VAL A 96 -9.48 -10.41 -3.26
CA VAL A 96 -8.26 -9.93 -3.93
C VAL A 96 -8.28 -10.30 -5.41
N TRP A 97 -9.44 -10.63 -5.97
CA TRP A 97 -9.60 -11.06 -7.37
C TRP A 97 -8.68 -12.22 -7.74
N GLU A 98 -8.51 -13.17 -6.80
CA GLU A 98 -7.61 -14.33 -6.90
C GLU A 98 -6.12 -13.97 -7.14
N ARG A 99 -5.76 -12.69 -7.04
CA ARG A 99 -4.37 -12.26 -7.14
C ARG A 99 -3.71 -12.46 -5.79
N THR A 100 -2.67 -13.28 -5.74
CA THR A 100 -1.88 -13.46 -4.52
C THR A 100 -1.21 -12.13 -4.15
N THR A 101 -1.73 -11.44 -3.13
CA THR A 101 -1.07 -10.27 -2.56
C THR A 101 0.01 -10.72 -1.59
N LYS A 102 1.13 -9.99 -1.60
CA LYS A 102 2.12 -10.13 -0.54
C LYS A 102 1.59 -9.34 0.66
N PRO A 103 1.57 -9.91 1.88
CA PRO A 103 1.24 -9.14 3.06
C PRO A 103 2.20 -7.95 3.14
N LEU A 104 1.67 -6.78 3.47
CA LEU A 104 2.47 -5.59 3.69
C LEU A 104 3.26 -5.80 4.99
N GLY A 105 4.58 -5.91 4.90
CA GLY A 105 5.47 -6.12 6.03
C GLY A 105 6.93 -5.92 5.64
N ASP A 106 7.81 -5.73 6.62
CA ASP A 106 9.22 -5.45 6.38
C ASP A 106 9.89 -6.63 5.65
N PRO A 107 10.55 -6.40 4.50
CA PRO A 107 11.31 -7.43 3.79
C PRO A 107 12.35 -8.11 4.69
N GLU A 108 12.88 -7.36 5.66
CA GLU A 108 13.83 -7.82 6.65
C GLU A 108 13.20 -8.87 7.58
N ALA A 109 11.98 -8.69 8.09
CA ALA A 109 11.31 -9.68 8.94
C ALA A 109 11.23 -11.07 8.26
N ARG A 110 11.06 -11.10 6.93
CA ARG A 110 11.04 -12.35 6.15
C ARG A 110 12.43 -12.97 5.97
N ALA A 111 13.48 -12.15 5.88
CA ALA A 111 14.87 -12.63 5.87
C ALA A 111 15.28 -13.17 7.25
N TRP A 112 14.81 -12.56 8.32
CA TRP A 112 15.07 -12.97 9.69
C TRP A 112 14.31 -14.26 10.04
N ALA A 113 13.06 -14.41 9.56
CA ALA A 113 12.31 -15.66 9.71
C ALA A 113 12.99 -16.85 9.00
N ARG A 114 13.67 -16.63 7.86
CA ARG A 114 14.49 -17.67 7.20
C ARG A 114 15.69 -18.10 8.03
N LEU A 115 16.20 -17.20 8.87
CA LEU A 115 17.29 -17.45 9.80
C LEU A 115 16.79 -18.01 11.15
N GLY A 116 15.49 -18.32 11.27
CA GLY A 116 14.88 -18.85 12.50
C GLY A 116 14.66 -17.79 13.58
N ILE A 117 14.66 -16.51 13.21
CA ILE A 117 14.48 -15.38 14.11
C ILE A 117 13.09 -14.81 13.88
N GLU A 118 12.20 -14.98 14.87
CA GLU A 118 10.79 -14.60 14.76
C GLU A 118 10.57 -13.09 14.96
N ASP A 119 11.48 -12.42 15.69
CA ASP A 119 11.40 -10.99 16.01
C ASP A 119 12.76 -10.31 15.75
N PRO A 120 12.80 -9.17 15.02
CA PRO A 120 14.01 -8.37 14.85
C PRO A 120 14.74 -8.01 16.15
N HIS A 121 14.05 -8.02 17.28
CA HIS A 121 14.65 -7.73 18.58
C HIS A 121 15.26 -8.95 19.27
N GLN A 122 15.04 -10.19 18.78
CA GLN A 122 15.70 -11.38 19.32
C GLN A 122 17.22 -11.36 19.11
N VAL A 123 17.72 -10.79 18.00
CA VAL A 123 19.17 -10.68 17.73
C VAL A 123 19.89 -9.79 18.73
N LEU A 124 19.20 -8.78 19.25
CA LEU A 124 19.74 -7.82 20.22
C LEU A 124 19.64 -8.33 21.68
N GLY A 125 19.05 -9.51 21.90
CA GLY A 125 18.95 -10.16 23.22
C GLY A 125 18.07 -9.41 24.23
N LYS A 126 18.22 -9.70 25.53
CA LYS A 126 17.42 -9.13 26.64
C LYS A 126 17.49 -7.59 26.75
N ASN A 127 18.41 -6.94 26.05
CA ASN A 127 18.60 -5.50 26.08
C ASN A 127 17.84 -4.77 24.95
N ALA A 128 17.23 -5.51 24.01
CA ALA A 128 16.52 -4.94 22.86
C ALA A 128 15.21 -4.23 23.20
N THR A 129 14.57 -4.64 24.29
CA THR A 129 13.31 -4.06 24.80
C THR A 129 13.53 -3.03 25.91
N GLN A 130 14.76 -2.90 26.41
CA GLN A 130 15.16 -1.75 27.22
C GLN A 130 15.43 -0.59 26.28
N ASN A 131 14.37 0.04 25.78
CA ASN A 131 14.47 1.43 25.35
C ASN A 131 14.81 2.22 26.63
N PRO A 132 16.01 2.79 26.81
CA PRO A 132 16.20 3.79 27.83
C PRO A 132 15.37 4.97 27.34
N GLY A 133 14.07 4.94 27.64
CA GLY A 133 13.09 5.85 27.10
C GLY A 133 13.71 7.23 27.12
N LYS A 134 13.78 7.86 25.93
CA LYS A 134 14.36 9.18 25.72
C LYS A 134 14.11 9.96 26.99
N GLY A 135 15.18 10.29 27.72
CA GLY A 135 15.09 10.79 29.09
C GLY A 135 14.12 11.97 29.19
N PRO A 136 13.88 12.55 30.37
CA PRO A 136 12.92 13.65 30.56
C PRO A 136 13.21 14.96 29.78
N ALA A 137 14.01 14.91 28.71
CA ALA A 137 14.27 15.91 27.69
C ALA A 137 13.27 15.90 26.51
N ALA A 138 12.03 15.41 26.68
CA ALA A 138 10.92 16.06 25.97
C ALA A 138 10.67 17.40 26.68
N GLY A 139 11.62 18.31 26.53
CA GLY A 139 11.53 19.67 27.03
C GLY A 139 10.28 20.36 26.48
N ARG A 140 9.90 21.47 27.11
CA ARG A 140 8.69 22.20 26.76
C ARG A 140 8.66 22.46 25.25
N ARG A 141 7.49 22.34 24.62
CA ARG A 141 7.32 22.71 23.21
C ARG A 141 7.45 24.23 23.07
N LEU A 142 8.69 24.68 22.95
CA LEU A 142 9.07 26.06 22.74
C LEU A 142 8.89 26.41 21.25
N PRO A 143 8.53 27.66 20.91
CA PRO A 143 8.57 28.13 19.54
C PRO A 143 10.00 28.03 18.97
N PRO A 144 10.15 27.89 17.65
CA PRO A 144 11.44 27.63 17.01
C PRO A 144 12.49 28.72 17.27
N THR A 145 12.07 29.97 17.48
CA THR A 145 12.95 31.10 17.82
C THR A 145 13.55 30.95 19.22
N GLU A 146 12.74 30.56 20.22
CA GLU A 146 13.19 30.35 21.59
C GLU A 146 14.09 29.11 21.71
N ARG A 147 13.82 28.04 20.96
CA ARG A 147 14.71 26.86 20.91
C ARG A 147 16.10 27.23 20.37
N ARG A 148 16.14 27.99 19.27
CA ARG A 148 17.41 28.47 18.70
C ARG A 148 18.15 29.39 19.68
N ALA A 149 17.43 30.23 20.42
CA ALA A 149 18.02 31.08 21.44
C ALA A 149 18.62 30.28 22.62
N LEU A 150 17.97 29.19 23.05
CA LEU A 150 18.51 28.29 24.06
C LEU A 150 19.77 27.56 23.60
N GLU A 151 19.81 27.12 22.35
CA GLU A 151 21.00 26.49 21.76
C GLU A 151 22.19 27.46 21.73
N ILE A 152 21.97 28.72 21.33
CA ILE A 152 23.02 29.75 21.29
C ILE A 152 23.54 30.11 22.69
N LEU A 153 22.66 30.12 23.69
CA LEU A 153 23.03 30.43 25.08
C LEU A 153 23.48 29.19 25.88
N GLU A 154 23.49 28.02 25.24
CA GLU A 154 23.75 26.70 25.85
C GLU A 154 22.91 26.47 27.12
N ALA A 155 21.68 26.98 27.13
CA ALA A 155 20.77 26.94 28.26
C ALA A 155 19.81 25.74 28.17
N LYS A 156 19.30 25.28 29.31
CA LYS A 156 18.33 24.17 29.38
C LYS A 156 16.90 24.69 29.48
N ASP A 157 15.95 23.95 28.91
CA ASP A 157 14.50 24.23 28.97
C ASP A 157 13.93 24.31 30.41
N THR A 158 14.64 23.74 31.39
CA THR A 158 14.23 23.73 32.80
C THR A 158 14.72 24.94 33.59
N TRP A 159 15.55 25.80 33.00
CA TRP A 159 16.12 26.95 33.71
C TRP A 159 15.12 28.08 33.90
N THR A 160 15.37 28.89 34.93
CA THR A 160 14.62 30.12 35.23
C THR A 160 15.27 31.32 34.54
N LYS A 161 14.53 32.43 34.35
CA LYS A 161 15.08 33.66 33.76
C LYS A 161 16.37 34.17 34.44
N PRO A 162 16.54 34.14 35.78
CA PRO A 162 17.79 34.56 36.41
C PRO A 162 18.97 33.66 36.07
N GLU A 163 18.75 32.35 35.89
CA GLU A 163 19.79 31.40 35.49
C GLU A 163 20.23 31.64 34.05
N VAL A 164 19.27 31.85 33.13
CA VAL A 164 19.55 32.23 31.74
C VAL A 164 20.29 33.58 31.68
N ARG A 165 19.90 34.55 32.52
CA ARG A 165 20.60 35.85 32.61
C ARG A 165 22.05 35.70 33.10
N LYS A 166 22.32 34.75 33.98
CA LYS A 166 23.68 34.44 34.46
C LYS A 166 24.53 33.85 33.35
N ALA A 167 23.99 32.91 32.57
CA ALA A 167 24.67 32.34 31.40
C ALA A 167 24.95 33.40 30.33
N TYR A 168 23.97 34.25 30.00
CA TYR A 168 24.14 35.40 29.11
C TYR A 168 25.29 36.33 29.56
N LYS A 169 25.31 36.73 30.83
CA LYS A 169 26.39 37.59 31.36
C LYS A 169 27.76 36.92 31.32
N ALA A 170 27.84 35.59 31.48
CA ALA A 170 29.08 34.86 31.36
C ALA A 170 29.58 34.87 29.91
N LEU A 171 28.70 34.60 28.94
CA LEU A 171 29.02 34.61 27.51
C LEU A 171 29.45 36.00 27.02
N ILE A 172 28.81 37.08 27.47
CA ILE A 172 29.24 38.44 27.13
C ILE A 172 30.67 38.71 27.61
N LYS A 173 31.02 38.32 28.84
CA LYS A 173 32.36 38.55 29.38
C LYS A 173 33.43 37.82 28.55
N VAL A 174 33.13 36.61 28.09
CA VAL A 174 34.05 35.83 27.25
C VAL A 174 34.16 36.43 25.85
N LEU A 175 33.06 36.90 25.27
CA LEU A 175 33.01 37.40 23.89
C LEU A 175 33.32 38.90 23.76
N HIS A 176 33.58 39.61 24.86
CA HIS A 176 33.77 41.06 24.82
C HIS A 176 35.14 41.42 24.21
N PRO A 177 35.20 42.33 23.21
CA PRO A 177 36.45 42.67 22.51
C PRO A 177 37.52 43.29 23.42
N ASP A 178 37.12 43.97 24.50
CA ASP A 178 38.04 44.55 25.50
C ASP A 178 38.81 43.46 26.27
N MET A 179 38.20 42.30 26.49
CA MET A 179 38.86 41.17 27.17
C MET A 179 39.70 40.34 26.19
N ASN A 180 39.36 40.38 24.89
CA ASN A 180 40.03 39.64 23.83
C ASN A 180 41.01 40.51 23.01
N GLY A 181 41.52 41.60 23.60
CA GLY A 181 42.61 42.38 23.00
C GLY A 181 42.27 43.09 21.68
N GLY A 182 40.98 43.30 21.37
CA GLY A 182 40.54 43.95 20.15
C GLY A 182 40.26 43.01 18.97
N ASP A 183 40.26 41.69 19.19
CA ASP A 183 39.92 40.70 18.16
C ASP A 183 38.43 40.80 17.78
N ARG A 184 38.17 41.25 16.54
CA ARG A 184 36.80 41.42 15.98
C ARG A 184 36.17 40.13 15.46
N SER A 185 36.90 39.01 15.48
CA SER A 185 36.43 37.72 14.98
C SER A 185 35.21 37.17 15.73
N GLN A 186 34.97 37.63 16.96
CA GLN A 186 33.87 37.19 17.82
C GLN A 186 32.66 38.15 17.82
N GLU A 187 32.70 39.23 17.04
CA GLU A 187 31.61 40.21 16.98
C GLU A 187 30.29 39.57 16.50
N GLU A 188 30.36 38.69 15.50
CA GLU A 188 29.19 37.96 14.98
C GLU A 188 28.55 37.06 16.05
N GLN A 189 29.39 36.37 16.85
CA GLN A 189 28.91 35.53 17.95
C GLN A 189 28.29 36.37 19.07
N LEU A 190 28.87 37.54 19.37
CA LEU A 190 28.32 38.48 20.34
C LEU A 190 26.94 39.00 19.89
N GLN A 191 26.77 39.33 18.60
CA GLN A 191 25.48 39.72 18.05
C GLN A 191 24.43 38.61 18.19
N LEU A 192 24.81 37.35 17.94
CA LEU A 192 23.93 36.19 18.12
C LEU A 192 23.52 35.97 19.58
N VAL A 193 24.45 36.14 20.52
CA VAL A 193 24.17 36.02 21.97
C VAL A 193 23.25 37.14 22.46
N VAL A 194 23.43 38.37 21.97
CA VAL A 194 22.54 39.49 22.27
C VAL A 194 21.13 39.25 21.70
N TRP A 195 21.05 38.78 20.45
CA TRP A 195 19.78 38.39 19.83
C TRP A 195 19.06 37.29 20.63
N ALA A 196 19.79 36.24 21.03
CA ALA A 196 19.23 35.13 21.80
C ALA A 196 18.66 35.59 23.15
N TRP A 197 19.36 36.50 23.85
CA TRP A 197 18.86 37.07 25.10
C TRP A 197 17.59 37.91 24.92
N ASP A 198 17.51 38.70 23.83
CA ASP A 198 16.32 39.50 23.52
C ASP A 198 15.08 38.62 23.32
N GLN A 199 15.24 37.48 22.63
CA GLN A 199 14.16 36.50 22.44
C GLN A 199 13.69 35.86 23.76
N LEU A 200 14.59 35.59 24.70
CA LEU A 200 14.22 34.90 25.95
C LEU A 200 13.73 35.86 27.06
N LYS A 201 14.20 37.11 27.11
CA LYS A 201 13.87 38.06 28.19
C LYS A 201 12.37 38.35 28.31
N GLY A 202 11.66 38.46 27.18
CA GLY A 202 10.22 38.74 27.12
C GLY A 202 9.32 37.50 27.07
N SER A 203 9.91 36.30 26.99
CA SER A 203 9.16 35.06 26.81
C SER A 203 8.37 34.67 28.06
N ARG A 204 7.16 34.13 27.85
CA ARG A 204 6.24 33.67 28.92
C ARG A 204 6.54 32.23 29.37
N ASN A 205 7.43 31.54 28.67
CA ASN A 205 7.71 30.12 28.87
C ASN A 205 8.68 29.84 30.03
N PHE A 206 9.45 30.86 30.43
CA PHE A 206 10.37 30.83 31.55
C PHE A 206 9.77 31.58 32.73
N LYS A 207 9.89 31.01 33.93
CA LYS A 207 9.47 31.67 35.18
C LYS A 207 10.54 32.69 35.60
N ASP A 208 10.08 33.78 36.22
CA ASP A 208 10.95 34.78 36.86
C ASP A 208 11.79 34.19 38.00
#